data_AF-A0A7S1XYH9-F1
#
_entry.id   AF-A0A7S1XYH9-F1
#
_cell.length_a   1.000
_cell.length_b   1.000
_cell.length_c   1.000
_cell.angle_alpha   90.00
_cell.angle_beta   90.00
_cell.angle_gamma   90.00
#
_symmetry.space_group_name_H-M   'P 1'
#
loop_
_entity.id
_entity.type
_entity.pdbx_description
1 polymer ?
#
loop_
_entity_poly.entity_id
_entity_poly.type
_entity_poly.pdbx_seq_one_letter_code
_entity_poly.pdbx_strand_id
1 'polypeptide(L)'
;GGRSEEVTWGNPVECENYVARLQSAANRLNSENRALRKLHGRMGAQTVALMEVDLLRQRDLWKAKWQGLKEYVEKLTRKYPKAHMGRWITHWDHQLYKAVEAGYQMGLESLNENLTEIRADVTYAGRQLSFKPPLEELRGQYYREMKKFVSIPNVFGGFFGNNGIFRPMSARNTRSLVRVYEKAEALFHRLEGVLQGLQSWAVLACAEDLDSVIEAQCREAIDFEGALKLVRAKRKECDKLPDMQRVDCVRVSYVPLKAGIEEHLQKLNDSVLLVLRKRILTAFRDVDAFLNEGMEKLSHRPHTIEEISQAKKDWKELDEKRTPMQESSARCVIMKTLLLQHAPGTEIDTDEVAKRMANLDGEGGRWDEFEISLEAFNDMIDEQQEALKSVLEEEVVNA
;
A
#
# COMPACT_ATOMS: atom_id res chain seq x y z
N GLY A 1 31.23 -7.36 -86.46
CA GLY A 1 30.46 -6.90 -87.63
C GLY A 1 29.03 -7.37 -87.49
N GLY A 2 28.12 -6.47 -87.14
CA GLY A 2 26.68 -6.77 -87.07
C GLY A 2 26.00 -6.13 -88.26
N ARG A 3 25.50 -6.93 -89.20
CA ARG A 3 24.57 -6.45 -90.22
C ARG A 3 23.32 -5.96 -89.49
N SER A 4 23.04 -4.65 -89.58
CA SER A 4 21.66 -4.17 -89.44
C SER A 4 20.89 -4.76 -90.61
N GLU A 5 20.06 -5.76 -90.35
CA GLU A 5 19.03 -6.18 -91.30
C GLU A 5 18.04 -5.02 -91.44
N GLU A 6 18.27 -4.15 -92.43
CA GLU A 6 17.25 -3.23 -92.93
C GLU A 6 16.11 -4.09 -93.47
N VAL A 7 15.00 -4.13 -92.73
CA VAL A 7 13.76 -4.77 -93.19
C VAL A 7 13.30 -4.03 -94.44
N THR A 8 13.52 -4.61 -95.61
CA THR A 8 13.06 -4.04 -96.86
C THR A 8 11.56 -4.26 -97.00
N TRP A 9 10.81 -3.16 -97.11
CA TRP A 9 9.35 -3.15 -97.35
C TRP A 9 8.90 -3.89 -98.63
N GLY A 10 9.85 -4.35 -99.45
CA GLY A 10 9.62 -5.17 -100.64
C GLY A 10 9.44 -6.67 -100.39
N ASN A 11 9.66 -7.18 -99.17
CA ASN A 11 9.42 -8.58 -98.81
C ASN A 11 8.30 -8.69 -97.74
N PRO A 12 7.07 -9.07 -98.13
CA PRO A 12 5.93 -9.18 -97.22
C PRO A 12 6.18 -10.12 -96.03
N VAL A 13 6.93 -11.21 -96.24
CA VAL A 13 7.22 -12.22 -95.21
C VAL A 13 8.17 -11.67 -94.13
N GLU A 14 9.16 -10.86 -94.52
CA GLU A 14 10.06 -10.20 -93.56
C GLU A 14 9.33 -9.12 -92.75
N CYS A 15 8.41 -8.39 -93.38
CA CYS A 15 7.56 -7.41 -92.71
C CYS A 15 6.61 -8.09 -91.69
N GLU A 16 5.95 -9.18 -92.07
CA GLU A 16 5.10 -9.96 -91.16
C GLU A 16 5.89 -10.52 -89.97
N ASN A 17 7.08 -11.07 -90.21
CA ASN A 17 7.96 -11.56 -89.15
C ASN A 17 8.42 -10.44 -88.20
N TYR A 18 8.73 -9.25 -88.73
CA TYR A 18 9.07 -8.08 -87.92
C TYR A 18 7.88 -7.60 -87.08
N VAL A 19 6.69 -7.51 -87.68
CA VAL A 19 5.44 -7.17 -86.98
C VAL A 19 5.12 -8.18 -85.89
N ALA A 20 5.26 -9.48 -86.15
CA ALA A 20 5.04 -10.54 -85.15
C ALA A 20 6.03 -10.43 -83.97
N ARG A 21 7.32 -10.14 -84.25
CA ARG A 21 8.33 -9.88 -83.20
C ARG A 21 7.97 -8.66 -82.37
N LEU A 22 7.51 -7.58 -83.00
CA LEU A 22 7.12 -6.35 -82.32
C LEU A 22 5.85 -6.56 -81.47
N GLN A 23 4.84 -7.26 -81.98
CA GLN A 23 3.65 -7.64 -81.24
C GLN A 23 3.97 -8.54 -80.04
N SER A 24 4.87 -9.52 -80.21
CA SER A 24 5.32 -10.39 -79.11
C SER A 24 6.05 -9.60 -78.03
N ALA A 25 6.94 -8.68 -78.40
CA ALA A 25 7.62 -7.79 -77.46
C ALA A 25 6.62 -6.87 -76.73
N ALA A 26 5.65 -6.28 -77.44
CA ALA A 26 4.61 -5.45 -76.86
C ALA A 26 3.72 -6.24 -75.87
N ASN A 27 3.33 -7.47 -76.21
CA ASN A 27 2.53 -8.33 -75.33
C ASN A 27 3.29 -8.73 -74.05
N ARG A 28 4.61 -8.99 -74.17
CA ARG A 28 5.48 -9.24 -73.01
C ARG A 28 5.55 -8.01 -72.10
N LEU A 29 5.75 -6.82 -72.67
CA LEU A 29 5.78 -5.56 -71.91
C LEU A 29 4.44 -5.27 -71.22
N ASN A 30 3.31 -5.47 -71.92
CA ASN A 30 1.98 -5.28 -71.34
C ASN A 30 1.71 -6.23 -70.17
N SER A 31 2.11 -7.50 -70.31
CA SER A 31 1.96 -8.50 -69.25
C SER A 31 2.80 -8.16 -68.02
N GLU A 32 4.06 -7.75 -68.20
CA GLU A 32 4.92 -7.33 -67.10
C GLU A 32 4.43 -6.03 -66.45
N ASN A 33 3.93 -5.06 -67.22
CA ASN A 33 3.36 -3.83 -66.66
C ASN A 33 2.11 -4.12 -65.81
N ARG A 34 1.23 -5.03 -66.25
CA ARG A 34 0.09 -5.50 -65.45
C ARG A 34 0.55 -6.18 -64.15
N ALA A 35 1.61 -6.98 -64.20
CA ALA A 35 2.18 -7.61 -63.01
C ALA A 35 2.77 -6.59 -62.03
N LEU A 36 3.52 -5.60 -62.52
CA LEU A 36 4.08 -4.51 -61.70
C LEU A 36 3.00 -3.65 -61.05
N ARG A 37 1.90 -3.35 -61.75
CA ARG A 37 0.76 -2.64 -61.17
C ARG A 37 0.11 -3.41 -60.02
N LYS A 38 -0.10 -4.73 -60.19
CA LYS A 38 -0.63 -5.59 -59.13
C LYS A 38 0.30 -5.63 -57.92
N LEU A 39 1.60 -5.74 -58.17
CA LEU A 39 2.65 -5.73 -57.14
C LEU A 39 2.66 -4.41 -56.36
N HIS A 40 2.60 -3.27 -57.06
CA HIS A 40 2.55 -1.94 -56.43
C HIS A 40 1.27 -1.76 -55.60
N GLY A 41 0.11 -2.18 -56.13
CA GLY A 41 -1.16 -2.14 -55.40
C GLY A 41 -1.13 -3.00 -54.12
N ARG A 42 -0.54 -4.19 -54.19
CA ARG A 42 -0.37 -5.07 -53.01
C ARG A 42 0.51 -4.43 -51.94
N MET A 43 1.64 -3.84 -52.34
CA MET A 43 2.51 -3.11 -51.41
C MET A 43 1.77 -1.96 -50.72
N GLY A 44 0.92 -1.24 -51.46
CA GLY A 44 0.08 -0.17 -50.92
C GLY A 44 -0.87 -0.69 -49.85
N ALA A 45 -1.64 -1.73 -50.17
CA ALA A 45 -2.58 -2.35 -49.22
C ALA A 45 -1.88 -2.86 -47.95
N GLN A 46 -0.71 -3.51 -48.09
CA GLN A 46 0.05 -4.01 -46.94
C GLN A 46 0.65 -2.89 -46.09
N THR A 47 1.07 -1.77 -46.70
CA THR A 47 1.59 -0.60 -45.98
C THR A 47 0.47 0.11 -45.21
N VAL A 48 -0.72 0.25 -45.80
CA VAL A 48 -1.89 0.79 -45.10
C VAL A 48 -2.29 -0.12 -43.93
N ALA A 49 -2.31 -1.44 -44.15
CA ALA A 49 -2.62 -2.41 -43.10
C ALA A 49 -1.59 -2.42 -41.94
N LEU A 50 -0.39 -1.87 -42.14
CA LEU A 50 0.58 -1.63 -41.05
C LEU A 50 0.20 -0.42 -40.19
N MET A 51 -0.42 0.61 -40.78
CA MET A 51 -0.86 1.82 -40.05
C MET A 51 -1.98 1.51 -39.06
N GLU A 52 -2.80 0.50 -39.34
CA GLU A 52 -3.91 0.07 -38.49
C GLU A 52 -3.44 -0.72 -37.25
N VAL A 53 -2.16 -1.13 -37.19
CA VAL A 53 -1.62 -1.91 -36.07
C VAL A 53 -0.88 -0.98 -35.12
N ASP A 54 -1.31 -1.00 -33.86
CA ASP A 54 -0.70 -0.22 -32.79
C ASP A 54 0.75 -0.69 -32.52
N LEU A 55 1.70 0.22 -32.76
CA LEU A 55 3.13 -0.03 -32.63
C LEU A 55 3.57 -0.32 -31.19
N LEU A 56 2.81 0.18 -30.20
CA LEU A 56 3.10 0.04 -28.78
C LEU A 56 2.41 -1.21 -28.21
N ARG A 57 1.11 -1.36 -28.43
CA ARG A 57 0.28 -2.43 -27.82
C ARG A 57 0.36 -3.76 -28.57
N GLN A 58 0.53 -3.72 -29.90
CA GLN A 58 0.53 -4.91 -30.76
C GLN A 58 1.88 -5.12 -31.45
N ARG A 59 2.98 -4.95 -30.69
CA ARG A 59 4.35 -4.98 -31.23
C ARG A 59 4.67 -6.23 -32.04
N ASP A 60 4.23 -7.40 -31.59
CA ASP A 60 4.56 -8.67 -32.25
C ASP A 60 3.78 -8.85 -33.55
N LEU A 61 2.51 -8.43 -33.57
CA LEU A 61 1.71 -8.39 -34.81
C LEU A 61 2.30 -7.40 -35.82
N TRP A 62 2.71 -6.22 -35.36
CA TRP A 62 3.35 -5.21 -36.20
C TRP A 62 4.65 -5.76 -36.81
N LYS A 63 5.51 -6.37 -35.99
CA LYS A 63 6.75 -7.03 -36.43
C LYS A 63 6.48 -8.14 -37.45
N ALA A 64 5.45 -8.96 -37.23
CA ALA A 64 5.09 -10.04 -38.15
C ALA A 64 4.64 -9.49 -39.51
N LYS A 65 3.77 -8.47 -39.54
CA LYS A 65 3.35 -7.80 -40.78
C LYS A 65 4.53 -7.16 -41.51
N TRP A 66 5.43 -6.50 -40.76
CA TRP A 66 6.66 -5.93 -41.32
C TRP A 66 7.58 -6.99 -41.93
N GLN A 67 7.79 -8.12 -41.25
CA GLN A 67 8.60 -9.20 -41.80
C GLN A 67 7.98 -9.84 -43.04
N GLY A 68 6.65 -10.02 -43.07
CA GLY A 68 5.96 -10.47 -44.27
C GLY A 68 6.18 -9.53 -45.48
N LEU A 69 6.20 -8.22 -45.24
CA LEU A 69 6.53 -7.21 -46.26
C LEU A 69 7.98 -7.29 -46.71
N LYS A 70 8.92 -7.43 -45.76
CA LYS A 70 10.35 -7.57 -46.05
C LYS A 70 10.63 -8.82 -46.88
N GLU A 71 10.10 -9.97 -46.49
CA GLU A 71 10.22 -11.23 -47.22
C GLU A 71 9.60 -11.13 -48.61
N TYR A 72 8.47 -10.43 -48.76
CA TYR A 72 7.85 -10.22 -50.06
C TYR A 72 8.78 -9.44 -50.99
N VAL A 73 9.38 -8.35 -50.51
CA VAL A 73 10.36 -7.56 -51.27
C VAL A 73 11.64 -8.36 -51.57
N GLU A 74 12.12 -9.17 -50.62
CA GLU A 74 13.26 -10.06 -50.84
C GLU A 74 12.98 -11.10 -51.93
N LYS A 75 11.78 -11.69 -51.96
CA LYS A 75 11.37 -12.62 -53.03
C LYS A 75 11.37 -11.94 -54.41
N LEU A 76 11.03 -10.65 -54.50
CA LEU A 76 11.08 -9.90 -55.76
C LEU A 76 12.50 -9.76 -56.32
N THR A 77 13.53 -9.80 -55.46
CA THR A 77 14.92 -9.74 -55.92
C THR A 77 15.35 -10.96 -56.74
N ARG A 78 14.59 -12.06 -56.69
CA ARG A 78 14.81 -13.24 -57.54
C ARG A 78 14.37 -13.00 -58.99
N LYS A 79 13.36 -12.14 -59.20
CA LYS A 79 12.82 -11.82 -60.54
C LYS A 79 13.41 -10.52 -61.10
N TYR A 80 13.68 -9.54 -60.23
CA TYR A 80 14.18 -8.22 -60.62
C TYR A 80 15.54 -7.94 -59.96
N PRO A 81 16.58 -7.55 -60.72
CA PRO A 81 17.86 -7.19 -60.15
C PRO A 81 17.74 -6.02 -59.17
N LYS A 82 18.44 -6.11 -58.02
CA LYS A 82 18.42 -5.07 -56.98
C LYS A 82 18.79 -3.68 -57.52
N ALA A 83 19.71 -3.61 -58.47
CA ALA A 83 20.15 -2.36 -59.10
C ALA A 83 19.00 -1.59 -59.76
N HIS A 84 18.00 -2.28 -60.32
CA HIS A 84 16.84 -1.66 -60.97
C HIS A 84 15.69 -1.36 -60.00
N MET A 85 15.73 -1.94 -58.79
CA MET A 85 14.69 -1.73 -57.78
C MET A 85 14.93 -0.49 -56.92
N GLY A 86 16.11 0.14 -56.97
CA GLY A 86 16.52 1.21 -56.05
C GLY A 86 15.48 2.31 -55.86
N ARG A 87 15.02 2.96 -56.95
CA ARG A 87 14.01 4.04 -56.87
C ARG A 87 12.67 3.57 -56.31
N TRP A 88 12.27 2.35 -56.65
CA TRP A 88 11.01 1.75 -56.18
C TRP A 88 11.10 1.41 -54.69
N ILE A 89 12.22 0.86 -54.24
CA ILE A 89 12.52 0.60 -52.82
C ILE A 89 12.49 1.91 -52.03
N THR A 90 13.22 2.93 -52.51
CA THR A 90 13.25 4.25 -51.86
C THR A 90 11.83 4.84 -51.75
N HIS A 91 11.00 4.74 -52.78
CA HIS A 91 9.61 5.18 -52.72
C HIS A 91 8.83 4.47 -51.61
N TRP A 92 8.97 3.15 -51.49
CA TRP A 92 8.28 2.38 -50.44
C TRP A 92 8.84 2.60 -49.05
N ASP A 93 10.15 2.84 -48.90
CA ASP A 93 10.71 3.28 -47.61
C ASP A 93 10.10 4.61 -47.16
N HIS A 94 9.79 5.54 -48.08
CA HIS A 94 9.08 6.78 -47.74
C HIS A 94 7.61 6.56 -47.41
N GLN A 95 6.91 5.60 -48.04
CA GLN A 95 5.53 5.27 -47.64
C GLN A 95 5.52 4.58 -46.27
N LEU A 96 6.46 3.67 -46.04
CA LEU A 96 6.66 3.02 -44.76
C LEU A 96 7.05 4.01 -43.66
N TYR A 97 7.87 5.02 -43.97
CA TYR A 97 8.18 6.12 -43.05
C TYR A 97 6.90 6.77 -42.53
N LYS A 98 5.94 7.10 -43.40
CA LYS A 98 4.66 7.68 -42.99
C LYS A 98 3.88 6.74 -42.07
N ALA A 99 3.86 5.45 -42.39
CA ALA A 99 3.17 4.46 -41.58
C ALA A 99 3.78 4.30 -40.18
N VAL A 100 5.12 4.25 -40.11
CA VAL A 100 5.88 4.19 -38.86
C VAL A 100 5.72 5.48 -38.06
N GLU A 101 5.79 6.65 -38.71
CA GLU A 101 5.67 7.96 -38.05
C GLU A 101 4.29 8.15 -37.42
N ALA A 102 3.22 7.77 -38.11
CA ALA A 102 1.87 7.83 -37.56
C ALA A 102 1.74 6.96 -36.29
N GLY A 103 2.18 5.70 -36.36
CA GLY A 103 2.17 4.81 -35.19
C GLY A 103 3.11 5.28 -34.06
N TYR A 104 4.23 5.89 -34.41
CA TYR A 104 5.17 6.47 -33.45
C TYR A 104 4.57 7.66 -32.72
N GLN A 105 3.91 8.59 -33.42
CA GLN A 105 3.24 9.74 -32.81
C GLN A 105 2.12 9.30 -31.87
N MET A 106 1.23 8.40 -32.31
CA MET A 106 0.15 7.86 -31.48
C MET A 106 0.70 7.11 -30.24
N GLY A 107 1.76 6.34 -30.43
CA GLY A 107 2.43 5.62 -29.34
C GLY A 107 3.14 6.55 -28.35
N LEU A 108 3.71 7.67 -28.81
CA LEU A 108 4.29 8.69 -27.92
C LEU A 108 3.22 9.37 -27.07
N GLU A 109 2.05 9.68 -27.63
CA GLU A 109 0.98 10.36 -26.88
C GLU A 109 0.39 9.50 -25.76
N SER A 110 0.29 8.19 -25.99
CA SER A 110 -0.31 7.19 -25.10
C SER A 110 0.71 6.32 -24.37
N LEU A 111 2.00 6.69 -24.42
CA LEU A 111 3.10 5.86 -23.92
C LEU A 111 2.93 5.54 -22.44
N ASN A 112 2.73 6.58 -21.62
CA ASN A 112 2.67 6.45 -20.16
C ASN A 112 1.52 5.53 -19.69
N GLU A 113 0.42 5.48 -20.43
CA GLU A 113 -0.78 4.69 -20.06
C GLU A 113 -0.65 3.22 -20.47
N ASN A 114 0.08 2.94 -21.56
CA ASN A 114 0.15 1.64 -22.22
C ASN A 114 1.53 0.97 -22.12
N LEU A 115 2.46 1.54 -21.36
CA LEU A 115 3.70 0.88 -21.01
C LEU A 115 3.42 -0.42 -20.25
N THR A 116 4.39 -1.34 -20.31
CA THR A 116 4.34 -2.57 -19.52
C THR A 116 4.17 -2.24 -18.06
N GLU A 117 3.26 -2.96 -17.40
CA GLU A 117 2.94 -2.72 -16.00
C GLU A 117 4.18 -2.88 -15.11
N ILE A 118 4.49 -1.84 -14.34
CA ILE A 118 5.53 -1.81 -13.32
C ILE A 118 4.85 -2.04 -11.97
N ARG A 119 5.32 -3.00 -11.19
CA ARG A 119 4.77 -3.30 -9.87
C ARG A 119 5.57 -2.60 -8.78
N ALA A 120 4.87 -2.02 -7.82
CA ALA A 120 5.45 -1.43 -6.63
C ALA A 120 4.60 -1.80 -5.41
N ASP A 121 5.25 -2.04 -4.28
CA ASP A 121 4.58 -2.26 -3.01
C ASP A 121 4.83 -1.07 -2.09
N VAL A 122 3.85 -0.70 -1.26
CA VAL A 122 4.07 0.24 -0.15
C VAL A 122 4.39 -0.56 1.10
N THR A 123 5.54 -0.27 1.71
CA THR A 123 6.04 -0.99 2.89
C THR A 123 6.59 -0.03 3.93
N TYR A 124 6.73 -0.48 5.17
CA TYR A 124 7.50 0.22 6.19
C TYR A 124 9.00 -0.08 6.01
N ALA A 125 9.81 0.94 5.73
CA ALA A 125 11.26 0.88 5.74
C ALA A 125 11.80 1.86 6.78
N GLY A 126 12.47 1.35 7.82
CA GLY A 126 13.03 2.22 8.88
C GLY A 126 11.97 3.10 9.55
N ARG A 127 10.77 2.55 9.79
CA ARG A 127 9.59 3.24 10.37
C ARG A 127 8.96 4.33 9.50
N GLN A 128 9.43 4.50 8.27
CA GLN A 128 8.79 5.39 7.28
C GLN A 128 8.12 4.57 6.18
N LEU A 129 7.10 5.14 5.56
CA LEU A 129 6.50 4.54 4.38
C LEU A 129 7.40 4.77 3.18
N SER A 130 7.69 3.71 2.44
CA SER A 130 8.47 3.77 1.21
C SER A 130 7.91 2.82 0.15
N PHE A 131 8.23 3.10 -1.11
CA PHE A 131 8.01 2.13 -2.18
C PHE A 131 9.08 1.03 -2.16
N LYS A 132 8.66 -0.18 -2.51
CA LYS A 132 9.53 -1.31 -2.82
C LYS A 132 9.17 -1.82 -4.22
N PRO A 133 10.08 -1.73 -5.21
CA PRO A 133 11.40 -1.07 -5.17
C PRO A 133 11.30 0.45 -4.98
N PRO A 134 12.39 1.14 -4.59
CA PRO A 134 12.38 2.57 -4.31
C PRO A 134 12.09 3.39 -5.58
N LEU A 135 11.69 4.66 -5.38
CA LEU A 135 11.19 5.51 -6.46
C LEU A 135 12.22 5.73 -7.58
N GLU A 136 13.50 5.79 -7.23
CA GLU A 136 14.62 5.93 -8.17
C GLU A 136 14.73 4.71 -9.09
N GLU A 137 14.50 3.52 -8.55
CA GLU A 137 14.51 2.29 -9.33
C GLU A 137 13.28 2.20 -10.23
N LEU A 138 12.10 2.57 -9.70
CA LEU A 138 10.87 2.68 -10.51
C LEU A 138 11.05 3.67 -11.67
N ARG A 139 11.66 4.85 -11.42
CA ARG A 139 12.08 5.81 -12.45
C ARG A 139 13.00 5.15 -13.47
N GLY A 140 14.03 4.42 -13.02
CA GLY A 140 14.95 3.70 -13.90
C GLY A 140 14.27 2.65 -14.79
N GLN A 141 13.34 1.87 -14.23
CA GLN A 141 12.58 0.86 -14.98
C GLN A 141 11.66 1.52 -16.02
N TYR A 142 10.94 2.57 -15.64
CA TYR A 142 10.09 3.36 -16.54
C TYR A 142 10.89 3.92 -17.72
N TYR A 143 11.99 4.62 -17.44
CA TYR A 143 12.81 5.25 -18.48
C TYR A 143 13.48 4.22 -19.40
N ARG A 144 13.79 3.02 -18.89
CA ARG A 144 14.30 1.91 -19.71
C ARG A 144 13.27 1.44 -20.73
N GLU A 145 12.01 1.24 -20.33
CA GLU A 145 10.95 0.83 -21.24
C GLU A 145 10.57 1.95 -22.22
N MET A 146 10.48 3.19 -21.74
CA MET A 146 10.26 4.37 -22.57
C MET A 146 11.34 4.50 -23.65
N LYS A 147 12.63 4.33 -23.29
CA LYS A 147 13.76 4.40 -24.24
C LYS A 147 13.66 3.34 -25.34
N LYS A 148 13.18 2.13 -25.04
CA LYS A 148 12.97 1.09 -26.07
C LYS A 148 12.04 1.58 -27.17
N PHE A 149 10.91 2.21 -26.79
CA PHE A 149 9.95 2.74 -27.77
C PHE A 149 10.50 3.98 -28.50
N VAL A 150 11.07 4.95 -27.77
CA VAL A 150 11.62 6.18 -28.36
C VAL A 150 12.73 5.88 -29.36
N SER A 151 13.49 4.79 -29.17
CA SER A 151 14.60 4.39 -30.03
C SER A 151 14.20 3.66 -31.33
N ILE A 152 12.92 3.32 -31.53
CA ILE A 152 12.45 2.58 -32.72
C ILE A 152 12.96 3.21 -34.02
N PRO A 153 12.82 4.54 -34.26
CA PRO A 153 13.26 5.12 -35.54
C PRO A 153 14.77 5.04 -35.79
N ASN A 154 15.59 4.92 -34.74
CA ASN A 154 17.05 4.82 -34.87
C ASN A 154 17.52 3.41 -35.23
N VAL A 155 16.77 2.40 -34.79
CA VAL A 155 17.06 0.98 -35.03
C VAL A 155 16.38 0.49 -36.31
N PHE A 156 15.29 1.14 -36.73
CA PHE A 156 14.51 0.72 -37.89
C PHE A 156 15.29 0.93 -39.19
N GLY A 157 15.48 -0.17 -39.93
CA GLY A 157 16.33 -0.18 -41.12
C GLY A 157 15.63 -0.17 -42.47
N GLY A 158 14.30 -0.08 -42.49
CA GLY A 158 13.50 -0.14 -43.73
C GLY A 158 13.86 -1.33 -44.62
N PHE A 159 13.63 -1.19 -45.91
CA PHE A 159 14.05 -2.16 -46.91
C PHE A 159 15.54 -2.02 -47.23
N PHE A 160 16.27 -3.14 -47.24
CA PHE A 160 17.70 -3.22 -47.56
C PHE A 160 18.64 -2.30 -46.74
N GLY A 161 18.24 -1.85 -45.55
CA GLY A 161 19.13 -1.10 -44.64
C GLY A 161 19.16 0.42 -44.89
N ASN A 162 18.09 1.00 -45.44
CA ASN A 162 17.94 2.44 -45.64
C ASN A 162 17.64 3.21 -44.33
N ASN A 163 18.47 3.01 -43.30
CA ASN A 163 18.28 3.59 -41.96
C ASN A 163 18.27 5.13 -41.96
N GLY A 164 18.93 5.77 -42.94
CA GLY A 164 19.04 7.22 -43.05
C GLY A 164 17.70 7.95 -43.20
N ILE A 165 16.67 7.26 -43.72
CA ILE A 165 15.33 7.84 -43.91
C ILE A 165 14.58 7.94 -42.57
N PHE A 166 14.79 6.98 -41.67
CA PHE A 166 14.02 6.84 -40.43
C PHE A 166 14.66 7.55 -39.23
N ARG A 167 16.00 7.61 -39.16
CA ARG A 167 16.73 8.29 -38.05
C ARG A 167 16.28 9.75 -37.80
N PRO A 168 16.00 10.59 -38.82
CA PRO A 168 15.54 11.96 -38.59
C PRO A 168 14.16 12.06 -37.92
N MET A 169 13.36 10.99 -37.89
CA MET A 169 12.00 10.98 -37.34
C MET A 169 11.98 11.39 -35.86
N SER A 170 12.95 10.95 -35.06
CA SER A 170 13.03 11.32 -33.64
C SER A 170 13.25 12.83 -33.45
N ALA A 171 14.06 13.45 -34.30
CA ALA A 171 14.30 14.89 -34.28
C ALA A 171 13.11 15.71 -34.81
N ARG A 172 12.32 15.15 -35.74
CA ARG A 172 11.08 15.79 -36.23
C ARG A 172 9.96 15.77 -35.20
N ASN A 173 9.93 14.74 -34.34
CA ASN A 173 8.92 14.55 -33.32
C ASN A 173 9.37 14.97 -31.91
N THR A 174 10.36 15.86 -31.80
CA THR A 174 10.92 16.31 -30.50
C THR A 174 9.86 16.90 -29.57
N ARG A 175 8.86 17.63 -30.09
CA ARG A 175 7.78 18.19 -29.24
C ARG A 175 6.99 17.09 -28.51
N SER A 176 6.67 16.00 -29.21
CA SER A 176 5.98 14.86 -28.61
C SER A 176 6.87 14.14 -27.59
N LEU A 177 8.19 14.08 -27.83
CA LEU A 177 9.14 13.54 -26.86
C LEU A 177 9.19 14.37 -25.58
N VAL A 178 9.26 15.70 -25.68
CA VAL A 178 9.23 16.60 -24.51
C VAL A 178 7.98 16.34 -23.67
N ARG A 179 6.81 16.25 -24.31
CA ARG A 179 5.54 15.96 -23.64
C ARG A 179 5.53 14.62 -22.91
N VAL A 180 6.21 13.60 -23.45
CA VAL A 180 6.36 12.29 -22.78
C VAL A 180 7.15 12.43 -21.47
N TYR A 181 8.26 13.19 -21.48
CA TYR A 181 9.05 13.44 -20.27
C TYR A 181 8.27 14.28 -19.25
N GLU A 182 7.51 15.30 -19.68
CA GLU A 182 6.63 16.07 -18.80
C GLU A 182 5.58 15.19 -18.13
N LYS A 183 4.91 14.32 -18.91
CA LYS A 183 3.95 13.35 -18.35
C LYS A 183 4.63 12.33 -17.43
N ALA A 184 5.89 11.96 -17.69
CA ALA A 184 6.65 11.05 -16.83
C ALA A 184 6.91 11.68 -15.46
N GLU A 185 7.36 12.94 -15.41
CA GLU A 185 7.54 13.64 -14.13
C GLU A 185 6.21 13.84 -13.40
N ALA A 186 5.13 14.17 -14.11
CA ALA A 186 3.80 14.23 -13.51
C ALA A 186 3.33 12.87 -12.94
N LEU A 187 3.68 11.75 -13.57
CA LEU A 187 3.42 10.41 -13.04
C LEU A 187 4.17 10.19 -11.71
N PHE A 188 5.47 10.48 -11.64
CA PHE A 188 6.24 10.29 -10.43
C PHE A 188 5.82 11.24 -9.31
N HIS A 189 5.42 12.47 -9.64
CA HIS A 189 4.87 13.40 -8.67
C HIS A 189 3.54 12.90 -8.09
N ARG A 190 2.68 12.28 -8.91
CA ARG A 190 1.46 11.61 -8.41
C ARG A 190 1.78 10.39 -7.54
N LEU A 191 2.82 9.62 -7.85
CA LEU A 191 3.27 8.50 -7.00
C LEU A 191 3.80 9.00 -5.65
N GLU A 192 4.57 10.08 -5.63
CA GLU A 192 5.00 10.75 -4.40
C GLU A 192 3.77 11.23 -3.59
N GLY A 193 2.77 11.81 -4.27
CA GLY A 193 1.51 12.23 -3.65
C GLY A 193 0.71 11.07 -3.03
N VAL A 194 0.72 9.88 -3.64
CA VAL A 194 0.13 8.67 -3.06
C VAL A 194 0.82 8.31 -1.74
N LEU A 195 2.15 8.34 -1.70
CA LEU A 195 2.91 8.05 -0.48
C LEU A 195 2.66 9.10 0.61
N GLN A 196 2.57 10.38 0.23
CA GLN A 196 2.24 11.49 1.15
C GLN A 196 0.84 11.33 1.76
N GLY A 197 -0.16 10.95 0.95
CA GLY A 197 -1.52 10.69 1.44
C GLY A 197 -1.61 9.54 2.46
N LEU A 198 -0.63 8.63 2.46
CA LEU A 198 -0.57 7.51 3.39
C LEU A 198 0.24 7.81 4.66
N GLN A 199 0.93 8.96 4.75
CA GLN A 199 1.82 9.28 5.89
C GLN A 199 1.12 9.28 7.25
N SER A 200 -0.20 9.53 7.31
CA SER A 200 -0.96 9.42 8.57
C SER A 200 -0.90 8.01 9.17
N TRP A 201 -0.71 6.97 8.35
CA TRP A 201 -0.55 5.59 8.77
C TRP A 201 0.88 5.25 9.21
N ALA A 202 1.85 6.15 8.96
CA ALA A 202 3.23 6.00 9.41
C ALA A 202 3.40 6.28 10.90
N VAL A 203 2.50 7.06 11.51
CA VAL A 203 2.65 7.56 12.89
C VAL A 203 2.81 6.43 13.91
N LEU A 204 2.04 5.35 13.76
CA LEU A 204 2.13 4.19 14.67
C LEU A 204 3.44 3.42 14.54
N ALA A 205 4.10 3.46 13.38
CA ALA A 205 5.41 2.85 13.21
C ALA A 205 6.53 3.66 13.87
N CYS A 206 6.32 4.96 14.09
CA CYS A 206 7.31 5.87 14.68
C CYS A 206 7.31 5.89 16.21
N ALA A 207 6.29 5.35 16.88
CA ALA A 207 6.20 5.35 18.33
C ALA A 207 7.15 4.28 18.93
N GLU A 208 8.21 4.72 19.62
CA GLU A 208 9.17 3.82 20.28
C GLU A 208 8.69 3.31 21.64
N ASP A 209 8.00 4.16 22.40
CA ASP A 209 7.54 3.88 23.75
C ASP A 209 6.03 4.09 23.86
N LEU A 210 5.28 3.07 23.44
CA LEU A 210 3.82 3.10 23.50
C LEU A 210 3.33 3.11 24.95
N ASP A 211 3.99 2.37 25.84
CA ASP A 211 3.56 2.19 27.23
C ASP A 211 3.60 3.51 28.00
N SER A 212 4.70 4.28 27.91
CA SER A 212 4.79 5.59 28.58
C SER A 212 3.79 6.61 28.03
N VAL A 213 3.52 6.58 26.72
CA VAL A 213 2.53 7.47 26.10
C VAL A 213 1.12 7.14 26.59
N ILE A 214 0.78 5.85 26.68
CA ILE A 214 -0.51 5.39 27.19
C ILE A 214 -0.65 5.70 28.67
N GLU A 215 0.39 5.48 29.48
CA GLU A 215 0.40 5.84 30.91
C GLU A 215 0.15 7.34 31.13
N ALA A 216 0.70 8.20 30.26
CA ALA A 216 0.50 9.64 30.34
C ALA A 216 -0.92 10.08 29.94
N GLN A 217 -1.51 9.43 28.92
CA GLN A 217 -2.81 9.82 28.35
C GLN A 217 -4.02 9.13 29.00
N CYS A 218 -3.90 7.88 29.43
CA CYS A 218 -5.01 7.09 29.94
C CYS A 218 -5.02 7.07 31.47
N ARG A 219 -5.94 7.82 32.08
CA ARG A 219 -6.07 7.93 33.53
C ARG A 219 -7.30 7.24 34.10
N GLU A 220 -8.40 7.26 33.39
CA GLU A 220 -9.65 6.66 33.84
C GLU A 220 -10.07 5.52 32.93
N ALA A 221 -11.02 4.70 33.39
CA ALA A 221 -11.55 3.60 32.59
C ALA A 221 -12.10 4.09 31.24
N ILE A 222 -12.67 5.30 31.21
CA ILE A 222 -13.21 5.91 29.98
C ILE A 222 -12.12 6.21 28.94
N ASP A 223 -10.90 6.56 29.39
CA ASP A 223 -9.77 6.85 28.50
C ASP A 223 -9.29 5.57 27.82
N PHE A 224 -9.16 4.48 28.59
CA PHE A 224 -8.79 3.16 28.07
C PHE A 224 -9.87 2.62 27.13
N GLU A 225 -11.15 2.75 27.47
CA GLU A 225 -12.24 2.34 26.59
C GLU A 225 -12.24 3.15 25.28
N GLY A 226 -11.99 4.46 25.37
CA GLY A 226 -11.82 5.35 24.22
C GLY A 226 -10.66 4.92 23.32
N ALA A 227 -9.50 4.61 23.89
CA ALA A 227 -8.33 4.12 23.17
C ALA A 227 -8.62 2.79 22.44
N LEU A 228 -9.23 1.82 23.13
CA LEU A 228 -9.59 0.52 22.54
C LEU A 228 -10.64 0.66 21.42
N LYS A 229 -11.61 1.57 21.58
CA LYS A 229 -12.57 1.91 20.52
C LYS A 229 -11.88 2.56 19.33
N LEU A 230 -10.92 3.45 19.56
CA LEU A 230 -10.16 4.10 18.49
C LEU A 230 -9.32 3.09 17.69
N VAL A 231 -8.66 2.14 18.36
CA VAL A 231 -7.91 1.05 17.69
C VAL A 231 -8.85 0.25 16.79
N ARG A 232 -10.03 -0.14 17.29
CA ARG A 232 -11.06 -0.85 16.50
C ARG A 232 -11.56 -0.02 15.32
N ALA A 233 -11.75 1.28 15.50
CA ALA A 233 -12.15 2.19 14.41
C ALA A 233 -11.05 2.27 13.32
N LYS A 234 -9.79 2.40 13.72
CA LYS A 234 -8.64 2.43 12.80
C LYS A 234 -8.45 1.12 12.05
N ARG A 235 -8.71 -0.02 12.67
CA ARG A 235 -8.72 -1.32 11.98
C ARG A 235 -9.76 -1.36 10.87
N LYS A 236 -11.00 -0.91 11.15
CA LYS A 236 -12.06 -0.80 10.13
C LYS A 236 -11.73 0.20 9.01
N GLU A 237 -11.01 1.27 9.32
CA GLU A 237 -10.52 2.22 8.31
C GLU A 237 -9.42 1.60 7.42
N CYS A 238 -8.52 0.81 7.99
CA CYS A 238 -7.49 0.07 7.27
C CYS A 238 -8.11 -0.94 6.28
N ASP A 239 -9.15 -1.66 6.71
CA ASP A 239 -9.86 -2.63 5.87
C ASP A 239 -10.52 -1.99 4.63
N LYS A 240 -10.91 -0.72 4.73
CA LYS A 240 -11.49 0.05 3.62
C LYS A 240 -10.46 0.52 2.60
N LEU A 241 -9.17 0.50 2.91
CA LEU A 241 -8.14 0.81 1.92
C LEU A 241 -8.22 -0.21 0.79
N PRO A 242 -7.99 0.17 -0.48
CA PRO A 242 -7.92 -0.81 -1.56
C PRO A 242 -6.68 -1.70 -1.40
N ASP A 243 -6.69 -2.91 -1.97
CA ASP A 243 -5.50 -3.76 -1.98
C ASP A 243 -4.48 -3.29 -3.02
N MET A 244 -4.97 -2.69 -4.10
CA MET A 244 -4.16 -2.21 -5.21
C MET A 244 -4.73 -0.91 -5.77
N GLN A 245 -3.84 0.00 -6.15
CA GLN A 245 -4.14 1.22 -6.87
C GLN A 245 -3.28 1.30 -8.13
N ARG A 246 -3.90 1.65 -9.26
CA ARG A 246 -3.19 1.86 -10.53
C ARG A 246 -2.94 3.34 -10.75
N VAL A 247 -1.69 3.71 -10.99
CA VAL A 247 -1.26 5.04 -11.40
C VAL A 247 -0.57 4.90 -12.76
N ASP A 248 -1.31 5.13 -13.83
CA ASP A 248 -0.92 4.85 -15.23
C ASP A 248 -0.34 3.43 -15.41
N CYS A 249 0.95 3.32 -15.75
CA CYS A 249 1.67 2.06 -15.92
C CYS A 249 2.19 1.45 -14.61
N VAL A 250 2.04 2.13 -13.46
CA VAL A 250 2.50 1.62 -12.16
C VAL A 250 1.32 1.05 -11.38
N ARG A 251 1.40 -0.22 -11.00
CA ARG A 251 0.48 -0.88 -10.08
C ARG A 251 1.08 -0.87 -8.69
N VAL A 252 0.45 -0.12 -7.79
CA VAL A 252 0.85 0.00 -6.39
C VAL A 252 0.01 -0.94 -5.53
N SER A 253 0.67 -1.82 -4.78
CA SER A 253 0.05 -2.73 -3.82
C SER A 253 0.12 -2.15 -2.40
N TYR A 254 -1.01 -2.19 -1.70
CA TYR A 254 -1.12 -1.80 -0.29
C TYR A 254 -1.22 -3.01 0.64
N VAL A 255 -1.17 -4.23 0.12
CA VAL A 255 -1.26 -5.45 0.95
C VAL A 255 -0.17 -5.48 2.04
N PRO A 256 1.12 -5.18 1.76
CA PRO A 256 2.13 -5.16 2.81
C PRO A 256 1.94 -4.02 3.82
N LEU A 257 1.46 -2.86 3.37
CA LEU A 257 1.11 -1.74 4.22
C LEU A 257 0.00 -2.13 5.20
N LYS A 258 -1.09 -2.72 4.71
CA LYS A 258 -2.22 -3.18 5.54
C LYS A 258 -1.76 -4.17 6.60
N ALA A 259 -0.94 -5.14 6.22
CA ALA A 259 -0.37 -6.11 7.15
C ALA A 259 0.49 -5.42 8.24
N GLY A 260 1.32 -4.44 7.87
CA GLY A 260 2.10 -3.66 8.83
C GLY A 260 1.24 -2.80 9.75
N ILE A 261 0.19 -2.13 9.24
CA ILE A 261 -0.76 -1.36 10.05
C ILE A 261 -1.43 -2.27 11.08
N GLU A 262 -1.87 -3.45 10.64
CA GLU A 262 -2.51 -4.44 11.49
C GLU A 262 -1.60 -4.92 12.63
N GLU A 263 -0.32 -5.20 12.33
CA GLU A 263 0.69 -5.52 13.34
C GLU A 263 0.90 -4.37 14.34
N HIS A 264 0.99 -3.12 13.86
CA HIS A 264 1.15 -1.95 14.74
C HIS A 264 -0.10 -1.68 15.60
N LEU A 265 -1.30 -1.86 15.05
CA LEU A 265 -2.56 -1.73 15.80
C LEU A 265 -2.70 -2.82 16.86
N GLN A 266 -2.26 -4.05 16.56
CA GLN A 266 -2.26 -5.12 17.54
C GLN A 266 -1.30 -4.82 18.69
N LYS A 267 -0.07 -4.39 18.40
CA LYS A 267 0.89 -3.95 19.42
C LYS A 267 0.34 -2.83 20.31
N LEU A 268 -0.31 -1.83 19.71
CA LEU A 268 -0.96 -0.75 20.46
C LEU A 268 -2.08 -1.29 21.36
N ASN A 269 -2.93 -2.19 20.86
CA ASN A 269 -3.98 -2.83 21.66
C ASN A 269 -3.40 -3.56 22.87
N ASP A 270 -2.34 -4.33 22.67
CA ASP A 270 -1.69 -5.11 23.72
C ASP A 270 -1.03 -4.21 24.77
N SER A 271 -0.33 -3.15 24.35
CA SER A 271 0.22 -2.12 25.26
C SER A 271 -0.88 -1.43 26.09
N VAL A 272 -2.04 -1.10 25.50
CA VAL A 272 -3.16 -0.48 26.23
C VAL A 272 -3.66 -1.42 27.34
N LEU A 273 -3.82 -2.71 27.04
CA LEU A 273 -4.25 -3.71 28.01
C LEU A 273 -3.19 -3.98 29.09
N LEU A 274 -1.91 -3.97 28.72
CA LEU A 274 -0.80 -4.15 29.65
C LEU A 274 -0.71 -3.00 30.65
N VAL A 275 -0.81 -1.75 30.18
CA VAL A 275 -0.85 -0.56 31.04
C VAL A 275 -2.09 -0.58 31.94
N LEU A 276 -3.26 -0.95 31.40
CA LEU A 276 -4.49 -1.11 32.19
C LEU A 276 -4.31 -2.14 33.31
N ARG A 277 -3.75 -3.32 33.01
CA ARG A 277 -3.42 -4.36 34.01
C ARG A 277 -2.50 -3.82 35.10
N LYS A 278 -1.38 -3.20 34.74
CA LYS A 278 -0.40 -2.63 35.68
C LYS A 278 -1.06 -1.61 36.60
N ARG A 279 -1.93 -0.77 36.05
CA ARG A 279 -2.65 0.27 36.78
C ARG A 279 -3.64 -0.31 37.79
N ILE A 280 -4.43 -1.31 37.37
CA ILE A 280 -5.34 -2.05 38.27
C ILE A 280 -4.55 -2.67 39.42
N LEU A 281 -3.46 -3.39 39.14
CA LEU A 281 -2.66 -4.05 40.18
C LEU A 281 -2.03 -3.06 41.16
N THR A 282 -1.61 -1.89 40.69
CA THR A 282 -1.02 -0.84 41.54
C THR A 282 -2.09 -0.23 42.45
N ALA A 283 -3.24 0.18 41.90
CA ALA A 283 -4.32 0.76 42.69
C ALA A 283 -4.98 -0.26 43.63
N PHE A 284 -5.08 -1.52 43.21
CA PHE A 284 -5.58 -2.60 44.06
C PHE A 284 -4.64 -2.89 45.25
N ARG A 285 -3.32 -2.78 45.06
CA ARG A 285 -2.36 -3.00 46.15
C ARG A 285 -2.59 -2.04 47.32
N ASP A 286 -2.94 -0.79 47.04
CA ASP A 286 -3.21 0.20 48.09
C ASP A 286 -4.52 -0.12 48.83
N VAL A 287 -5.55 -0.57 48.12
CA VAL A 287 -6.82 -1.03 48.72
C VAL A 287 -6.62 -2.29 49.55
N ASP A 288 -5.85 -3.25 49.04
CA ASP A 288 -5.53 -4.51 49.71
C ASP A 288 -4.75 -4.29 51.01
N ALA A 289 -3.75 -3.40 50.98
CA ALA A 289 -3.01 -2.99 52.17
C ALA A 289 -3.93 -2.30 53.20
N PHE A 290 -4.79 -1.37 52.76
CA PHE A 290 -5.74 -0.70 53.65
C PHE A 290 -6.71 -1.68 54.33
N LEU A 291 -7.28 -2.62 53.58
CA LEU A 291 -8.21 -3.62 54.15
C LEU A 291 -7.49 -4.57 55.13
N ASN A 292 -6.28 -5.02 54.79
CA ASN A 292 -5.53 -5.92 55.68
C ASN A 292 -5.06 -5.22 56.96
N GLU A 293 -4.45 -4.04 56.85
CA GLU A 293 -4.04 -3.22 58.01
C GLU A 293 -5.24 -2.78 58.84
N GLY A 294 -6.35 -2.43 58.19
CA GLY A 294 -7.60 -2.06 58.84
C GLY A 294 -8.18 -3.23 59.64
N MET A 295 -8.31 -4.41 59.03
CA MET A 295 -8.80 -5.61 59.73
C MET A 295 -7.90 -6.02 60.90
N GLU A 296 -6.58 -5.90 60.75
CA GLU A 296 -5.64 -6.17 61.85
C GLU A 296 -5.88 -5.23 63.04
N LYS A 297 -6.02 -3.92 62.78
CA LYS A 297 -6.34 -2.92 63.82
C LYS A 297 -7.69 -3.18 64.51
N LEU A 298 -8.72 -3.55 63.74
CA LEU A 298 -10.06 -3.83 64.26
C LEU A 298 -10.14 -5.13 65.06
N SER A 299 -9.16 -6.04 64.91
CA SER A 299 -9.11 -7.30 65.65
C SER A 299 -8.57 -7.16 67.09
N HIS A 300 -7.92 -6.03 67.41
CA HIS A 300 -7.32 -5.81 68.73
C HIS A 300 -8.33 -5.24 69.71
N ARG A 301 -8.62 -5.98 70.77
CA ARG A 301 -9.49 -5.51 71.85
C ARG A 301 -8.69 -4.66 72.86
N PRO A 302 -8.99 -3.36 73.01
CA PRO A 302 -8.30 -2.50 73.98
C PRO A 302 -8.81 -2.75 75.40
N HIS A 303 -7.92 -2.70 76.40
CA HIS A 303 -8.24 -2.94 77.81
C HIS A 303 -7.85 -1.78 78.74
N THR A 304 -6.92 -0.92 78.31
CA THR A 304 -6.49 0.26 79.08
C THR A 304 -7.09 1.56 78.52
N ILE A 305 -7.14 2.61 79.33
CA ILE A 305 -7.65 3.94 78.92
C ILE A 305 -6.84 4.50 77.74
N GLU A 306 -5.52 4.29 77.74
CA GLU A 306 -4.62 4.72 76.67
C GLU A 306 -4.84 3.91 75.39
N GLU A 307 -5.03 2.59 75.50
CA GLU A 307 -5.38 1.72 74.37
C GLU A 307 -6.73 2.08 73.76
N ILE A 308 -7.74 2.41 74.56
CA ILE A 308 -9.06 2.84 74.07
C ILE A 308 -8.97 4.18 73.35
N SER A 309 -8.20 5.12 73.90
CA SER A 309 -7.96 6.40 73.22
C SER A 309 -7.25 6.21 71.88
N GLN A 310 -6.29 5.29 71.80
CA GLN A 310 -5.56 4.98 70.57
C GLN A 310 -6.46 4.25 69.56
N ALA A 311 -7.24 3.25 70.00
CA ALA A 311 -8.21 2.52 69.19
C ALA A 311 -9.28 3.44 68.59
N LYS A 312 -9.78 4.42 69.36
CA LYS A 312 -10.74 5.43 68.87
C LYS A 312 -10.13 6.35 67.81
N LYS A 313 -8.84 6.67 67.94
CA LYS A 313 -8.11 7.44 66.93
C LYS A 313 -7.89 6.62 65.66
N ASP A 314 -7.45 5.37 65.79
CA ASP A 314 -7.26 4.45 64.68
C ASP A 314 -8.57 4.18 63.92
N TRP A 315 -9.69 4.00 64.64
CA TRP A 315 -11.02 3.87 64.03
C TRP A 315 -11.38 5.11 63.21
N LYS A 316 -11.17 6.31 63.76
CA LYS A 316 -11.48 7.56 63.06
C LYS A 316 -10.63 7.72 61.80
N GLU A 317 -9.35 7.37 61.84
CA GLU A 317 -8.48 7.38 60.66
C GLU A 317 -8.93 6.36 59.59
N LEU A 318 -9.43 5.20 60.00
CA LEU A 318 -9.99 4.18 59.10
C LEU A 318 -11.31 4.65 58.47
N ASP A 319 -12.21 5.25 59.25
CA ASP A 319 -13.49 5.77 58.75
C ASP A 319 -13.29 6.96 57.79
N GLU A 320 -12.35 7.87 58.08
CA GLU A 320 -12.01 8.98 57.18
C GLU A 320 -11.41 8.48 55.85
N LYS A 321 -10.63 7.39 55.87
CA LYS A 321 -10.03 6.77 54.67
C LYS A 321 -10.96 5.78 53.96
N ARG A 322 -12.08 5.37 54.57
CA ARG A 322 -13.02 4.40 54.02
C ARG A 322 -13.55 4.84 52.66
N THR A 323 -14.16 6.03 52.58
CA THR A 323 -14.77 6.53 51.34
C THR A 323 -13.78 6.63 50.17
N PRO A 324 -12.59 7.24 50.30
CA PRO A 324 -11.64 7.30 49.18
C PRO A 324 -11.11 5.92 48.76
N MET A 325 -10.98 4.96 49.70
CA MET A 325 -10.56 3.60 49.37
C MET A 325 -11.67 2.80 48.69
N GLN A 326 -12.94 3.01 49.05
CA GLN A 326 -14.10 2.45 48.35
C GLN A 326 -14.23 3.00 46.93
N GLU A 327 -14.02 4.31 46.73
CA GLU A 327 -13.98 4.90 45.39
C GLU A 327 -12.85 4.32 44.54
N SER A 328 -11.65 4.14 45.12
CA SER A 328 -10.52 3.50 44.45
C SER A 328 -10.83 2.04 44.07
N SER A 329 -11.44 1.28 44.99
CA SER A 329 -11.91 -0.09 44.76
C SER A 329 -12.92 -0.15 43.61
N ALA A 330 -13.94 0.71 43.61
CA ALA A 330 -14.94 0.78 42.55
C ALA A 330 -14.31 1.09 41.18
N ARG A 331 -13.33 2.02 41.13
CA ARG A 331 -12.57 2.29 39.89
C ARG A 331 -11.81 1.05 39.41
N CYS A 332 -11.15 0.32 40.31
CA CYS A 332 -10.47 -0.92 39.98
C CYS A 332 -11.43 -1.96 39.41
N VAL A 333 -12.65 -2.10 39.97
CA VAL A 333 -13.68 -3.03 39.47
C VAL A 333 -14.10 -2.68 38.05
N ILE A 334 -14.36 -1.39 37.77
CA ILE A 334 -14.71 -0.92 36.42
C ILE A 334 -13.57 -1.22 35.43
N MET A 335 -12.33 -0.91 35.81
CA MET A 335 -11.15 -1.18 34.98
C MET A 335 -10.92 -2.68 34.77
N LYS A 336 -11.15 -3.52 35.79
CA LYS A 336 -11.11 -5.00 35.69
C LYS A 336 -12.13 -5.52 34.69
N THR A 337 -13.38 -5.05 34.76
CA THR A 337 -14.43 -5.44 33.80
C THR A 337 -14.03 -5.07 32.37
N LEU A 338 -13.50 -3.86 32.17
CA LEU A 338 -13.00 -3.42 30.87
C LEU A 338 -11.85 -4.32 30.36
N LEU A 339 -10.89 -4.66 31.23
CA LEU A 339 -9.78 -5.56 30.91
C LEU A 339 -10.31 -6.93 30.48
N LEU A 340 -11.20 -7.54 31.26
CA LEU A 340 -11.78 -8.87 30.98
C LEU A 340 -12.62 -8.90 29.70
N GLN A 341 -13.27 -7.78 29.34
CA GLN A 341 -14.03 -7.68 28.09
C GLN A 341 -13.14 -7.62 26.85
N HIS A 342 -11.93 -7.06 26.96
CA HIS A 342 -11.06 -6.77 25.81
C HIS A 342 -9.79 -7.63 25.72
N ALA A 343 -9.40 -8.31 26.79
CA ALA A 343 -8.28 -9.24 26.82
C ALA A 343 -8.47 -10.58 26.07
N PRO A 344 -9.69 -11.13 25.86
CA PRO A 344 -9.82 -12.41 25.17
C PRO A 344 -9.20 -12.40 23.78
N GLY A 345 -8.29 -13.35 23.52
CA GLY A 345 -7.55 -13.45 22.26
C GLY A 345 -6.25 -12.63 22.21
N THR A 346 -5.86 -11.99 23.31
CA THR A 346 -4.53 -11.36 23.49
C THR A 346 -3.62 -12.22 24.36
N GLU A 347 -2.31 -11.93 24.38
CA GLU A 347 -1.34 -12.61 25.26
C GLU A 347 -1.34 -12.05 26.70
N ILE A 348 -2.24 -11.11 27.02
CA ILE A 348 -2.31 -10.48 28.33
C ILE A 348 -2.93 -11.44 29.34
N ASP A 349 -2.14 -11.87 30.31
CA ASP A 349 -2.64 -12.69 31.42
C ASP A 349 -3.58 -11.85 32.32
N THR A 350 -4.82 -12.30 32.46
CA THR A 350 -5.84 -11.68 33.30
C THR A 350 -6.07 -12.42 34.61
N ASP A 351 -5.47 -13.60 34.78
CA ASP A 351 -5.74 -14.49 35.90
C ASP A 351 -5.24 -13.89 37.21
N GLU A 352 -4.11 -13.21 37.20
CA GLU A 352 -3.58 -12.51 38.38
C GLU A 352 -4.56 -11.45 38.89
N VAL A 353 -5.08 -10.60 37.99
CA VAL A 353 -6.05 -9.55 38.33
C VAL A 353 -7.37 -10.18 38.81
N ALA A 354 -7.85 -11.20 38.11
CA ALA A 354 -9.09 -11.90 38.46
C ALA A 354 -9.01 -12.55 39.85
N LYS A 355 -7.89 -13.20 40.18
CA LYS A 355 -7.67 -13.86 41.47
C LYS A 355 -7.46 -12.87 42.61
N ARG A 356 -6.62 -11.85 42.43
CA ARG A 356 -6.35 -10.86 43.49
C ARG A 356 -7.58 -10.05 43.85
N MET A 357 -8.36 -9.67 42.85
CA MET A 357 -9.62 -8.96 43.05
C MET A 357 -10.81 -9.93 43.16
N ALA A 358 -10.59 -11.20 43.52
CA ALA A 358 -11.68 -12.10 43.84
C ALA A 358 -12.21 -11.74 45.24
N ASN A 359 -13.54 -11.78 45.41
CA ASN A 359 -14.21 -11.49 46.68
C ASN A 359 -13.90 -10.11 47.27
N LEU A 360 -13.46 -9.15 46.46
CA LEU A 360 -13.25 -7.77 46.88
C LEU A 360 -14.62 -7.08 47.08
N ASP A 361 -15.48 -7.22 46.08
CA ASP A 361 -16.82 -6.64 45.95
C ASP A 361 -17.92 -7.71 45.94
N GLY A 362 -19.14 -7.33 46.35
CA GLY A 362 -20.33 -8.20 46.41
C GLY A 362 -20.70 -8.65 47.82
N GLU A 363 -21.92 -9.17 47.99
CA GLU A 363 -22.46 -9.61 49.29
C GLU A 363 -21.54 -10.64 49.96
N GLY A 364 -21.02 -10.30 51.14
CA GLY A 364 -20.08 -11.12 51.89
C GLY A 364 -18.63 -11.04 51.39
N GLY A 365 -18.30 -10.00 50.62
CA GLY A 365 -16.93 -9.68 50.20
C GLY A 365 -16.11 -9.01 51.31
N ARG A 366 -14.84 -8.76 51.01
CA ARG A 366 -13.89 -8.14 51.96
C ARG A 366 -14.31 -6.76 52.44
N TRP A 367 -15.00 -5.99 51.61
CA TRP A 367 -15.53 -4.69 52.00
C TRP A 367 -16.70 -4.81 52.98
N ASP A 368 -17.63 -5.73 52.76
CA ASP A 368 -18.74 -5.99 53.69
C ASP A 368 -18.21 -6.50 55.04
N GLU A 369 -17.25 -7.42 55.03
CA GLU A 369 -16.61 -7.92 56.26
C GLU A 369 -15.88 -6.80 57.03
N PHE A 370 -15.22 -5.90 56.31
CA PHE A 370 -14.58 -4.73 56.89
C PHE A 370 -15.59 -3.74 57.47
N GLU A 371 -16.70 -3.45 56.79
CA GLU A 371 -17.75 -2.56 57.29
C GLU A 371 -18.41 -3.11 58.55
N ILE A 372 -18.78 -4.39 58.55
CA ILE A 372 -19.35 -5.07 59.73
C ILE A 372 -18.35 -5.00 60.90
N SER A 373 -17.07 -5.26 60.64
CA SER A 373 -16.02 -5.22 61.66
C SER A 373 -15.77 -3.79 62.17
N LEU A 374 -15.88 -2.77 61.30
CA LEU A 374 -15.69 -1.37 61.64
C LEU A 374 -16.83 -0.85 62.55
N GLU A 375 -18.07 -1.24 62.25
CA GLU A 375 -19.24 -0.93 63.08
C GLU A 375 -19.16 -1.65 64.43
N ALA A 376 -18.92 -2.97 64.42
CA ALA A 376 -18.78 -3.76 65.64
C ALA A 376 -17.62 -3.27 66.54
N PHE A 377 -16.53 -2.80 65.95
CA PHE A 377 -15.41 -2.21 66.70
C PHE A 377 -15.76 -0.88 67.34
N ASN A 378 -16.54 -0.02 66.67
CA ASN A 378 -17.02 1.22 67.27
C ASN A 378 -17.93 0.94 68.47
N ASP A 379 -18.89 0.03 68.31
CA ASP A 379 -19.80 -0.38 69.39
C ASP A 379 -19.00 -0.94 70.57
N MET A 380 -18.00 -1.78 70.30
CA MET A 380 -17.11 -2.34 71.32
C MET A 380 -16.27 -1.27 72.04
N ILE A 381 -15.77 -0.25 71.32
CA ILE A 381 -15.07 0.88 71.94
C ILE A 381 -16.00 1.65 72.87
N ASP A 382 -17.22 1.94 72.42
CA ASP A 382 -18.18 2.71 73.21
C ASP A 382 -18.62 1.92 74.47
N GLU A 383 -18.84 0.60 74.36
CA GLU A 383 -19.08 -0.28 75.51
C GLU A 383 -17.91 -0.32 76.50
N GLN A 384 -16.67 -0.47 76.02
CA GLN A 384 -15.48 -0.45 76.90
C GLN A 384 -15.31 0.91 77.59
N GLN A 385 -15.63 2.00 76.88
CA GLN A 385 -15.58 3.35 77.41
C GLN A 385 -16.63 3.57 78.51
N GLU A 386 -17.84 3.04 78.36
CA GLU A 386 -18.88 3.07 79.41
C GLU A 386 -18.51 2.19 80.61
N ALA A 387 -18.00 0.98 80.37
CA ALA A 387 -17.59 0.07 81.44
C ALA A 387 -16.46 0.67 82.30
N LEU A 388 -15.46 1.31 81.69
CA LEU A 388 -14.39 1.98 82.43
C LEU A 388 -14.88 3.23 83.18
N LYS A 389 -15.82 4.00 82.62
CA LYS A 389 -16.45 5.10 83.37
C LYS A 389 -17.18 4.58 84.61
N SER A 390 -17.93 3.48 84.48
CA SER A 390 -18.60 2.85 85.61
C SER A 390 -17.62 2.38 86.69
N VAL A 391 -16.50 1.77 86.31
CA VAL A 391 -15.47 1.32 87.27
C VAL A 391 -14.80 2.51 87.96
N LEU A 392 -14.47 3.57 87.22
CA LEU A 392 -13.91 4.81 87.78
C LEU A 392 -14.91 5.52 88.70
N GLU A 393 -16.20 5.55 88.36
CA GLU A 393 -17.25 6.09 89.22
C GLU A 393 -17.42 5.26 90.51
N GLU A 394 -17.34 3.94 90.44
CA GLU A 394 -17.35 3.07 91.63
C GLU A 394 -16.09 3.21 92.51
N GLU A 395 -14.91 3.39 91.92
CA GLU A 395 -13.66 3.64 92.66
C GLU A 395 -13.64 5.02 93.32
N VAL A 396 -14.26 6.04 92.70
CA VAL A 396 -14.38 7.40 93.26
C VAL A 396 -15.48 7.49 94.33
N VAL A 397 -16.50 6.62 94.29
CA VAL A 397 -17.56 6.54 95.31
C VAL A 397 -17.14 5.72 96.54
N ASN A 398 -16.19 4.79 96.38
CA ASN A 398 -15.66 3.95 97.46
C ASN A 398 -14.33 4.47 98.08
N ALA A 399 -13.82 5.61 97.61
CA ALA A 399 -12.70 6.35 98.18
C ALA A 399 -13.21 7.59 98.94
#